data_AF-A0A3M8P4A7-F1
#
_entry.id   AF-A0A3M8P4A7-F1
#
_cell.length_a   1.000
_cell.length_b   1.000
_cell.length_c   1.000
_cell.angle_alpha   90.00
_cell.angle_beta   90.00
_cell.angle_gamma   90.00
#
_symmetry.space_group_name_H-M   'P 1'
#
loop_
_entity.id
_entity.type
_entity.pdbx_description
1 polymer ?
#
loop_
_entity_poly.entity_id
_entity_poly.type
_entity_poly.pdbx_seq_one_letter_code
_entity_poly.pdbx_strand_id
1 'polypeptide(L)'
;MFNSVAQLIEAKAYKDKRSIPWNRICQEEQLSEQFIRETRDQVHWKLISEYQDLSEEFIRQYSGYLFWDKVTAHQKVSERFIEEFASAEKWQPAEEYQSKRQLKTLEKEGKPFDAKEYWRLVSEKTELANSKGLSPAFIEKHADKLSWPALSVHQQLPMPLIDRHQHQVDWIAVTRLQVLSERFIEKHRGQVEWETISFHQQLSERFINRHHAKMSFISAEQPRSEAFLYTHLDKMDAASVIENQKLDTIKRYEPLDVYVIGKGDRKKYIIQFHEEGKPDLWNIHKAEEVELFDQLEENGLYEAIEQDFPELILNEDFHF
;
A
#
# COMPACT_ATOMS: atom_id res chain seq x y z
N MET A 1 28.76 11.16 -2.02
CA MET A 1 29.33 9.99 -2.73
C MET A 1 30.85 10.06 -2.65
N PHE A 2 31.52 9.01 -2.20
CA PHE A 2 32.99 8.95 -2.12
C PHE A 2 33.58 8.28 -3.36
N ASN A 3 34.60 8.91 -3.95
CA ASN A 3 35.26 8.40 -5.17
C ASN A 3 36.61 7.75 -4.93
N SER A 4 37.24 8.00 -3.77
CA SER A 4 38.53 7.37 -3.40
C SER A 4 38.65 7.20 -1.90
N VAL A 5 39.58 6.33 -1.48
CA VAL A 5 39.90 6.10 -0.07
C VAL A 5 40.44 7.36 0.60
N ALA A 6 41.21 8.19 -0.12
CA ALA A 6 41.74 9.43 0.41
C ALA A 6 40.63 10.40 0.81
N GLN A 7 39.62 10.58 -0.07
CA GLN A 7 38.45 11.41 0.22
C GLN A 7 37.68 10.91 1.45
N LEU A 8 37.49 9.60 1.57
CA LEU A 8 36.80 9.00 2.72
C LEU A 8 37.57 9.23 4.03
N ILE A 9 38.88 8.98 4.02
CA ILE A 9 39.75 9.14 5.20
C ILE A 9 39.72 10.59 5.70
N GLU A 10 39.84 11.55 4.78
CA GLU A 10 39.80 12.97 5.10
C GLU A 10 38.44 13.38 5.68
N ALA A 11 37.35 13.01 5.00
CA ALA A 11 35.99 13.39 5.41
C ALA A 11 35.55 12.77 6.74
N LYS A 12 36.02 11.56 7.07
CA LYS A 12 35.63 10.84 8.30
C LYS A 12 36.71 10.87 9.39
N ALA A 13 37.81 11.61 9.16
CA ALA A 13 38.95 11.73 10.06
C ALA A 13 39.53 10.37 10.52
N TYR A 14 39.60 9.40 9.60
CA TYR A 14 40.25 8.12 9.88
C TYR A 14 41.77 8.30 9.94
N LYS A 15 42.45 7.49 10.76
CA LYS A 15 43.92 7.59 10.90
C LYS A 15 44.64 7.07 9.66
N ASP A 16 44.19 5.92 9.17
CA ASP A 16 44.73 5.23 8.00
C ASP A 16 43.72 4.21 7.44
N LYS A 17 44.05 3.56 6.31
CA LYS A 17 43.19 2.58 5.64
C LYS A 17 42.81 1.38 6.52
N ARG A 18 43.62 1.01 7.53
CA ARG A 18 43.35 -0.10 8.45
C ARG A 18 42.32 0.26 9.52
N SER A 19 42.18 1.55 9.83
CA SER A 19 41.19 2.05 10.78
C SER A 19 39.76 2.17 10.21
N ILE A 20 39.59 1.96 8.90
CA ILE A 20 38.30 2.07 8.22
C ILE A 20 37.37 0.91 8.62
N PRO A 21 36.18 1.18 9.19
CA PRO A 21 35.18 0.16 9.47
C PRO A 21 34.43 -0.23 8.18
N TRP A 22 35.03 -1.12 7.39
CA TRP A 22 34.56 -1.50 6.05
C TRP A 22 33.08 -1.87 5.97
N ASN A 23 32.55 -2.65 6.91
CA ASN A 23 31.14 -3.04 6.91
C ASN A 23 30.22 -1.81 7.05
N ARG A 24 30.55 -0.91 7.99
CA ARG A 24 29.77 0.29 8.25
C ARG A 24 29.73 1.20 7.02
N ILE A 25 30.88 1.44 6.39
CA ILE A 25 30.93 2.33 5.22
C ILE A 25 30.21 1.73 4.00
N CYS A 26 30.24 0.40 3.81
CA CYS A 26 29.55 -0.25 2.69
C CYS A 26 28.03 -0.19 2.83
N GLN A 27 27.52 0.01 4.05
CA GLN A 27 26.10 0.08 4.35
C GLN A 27 25.59 1.52 4.44
N GLU A 28 26.33 2.40 5.12
CA GLU A 28 25.85 3.74 5.47
C GLU A 28 26.26 4.82 4.46
N GLU A 29 27.37 4.63 3.74
CA GLU A 29 27.90 5.66 2.84
C GLU A 29 27.58 5.35 1.38
N GLN A 30 27.45 6.41 0.57
CA GLN A 30 27.32 6.30 -0.88
C GLN A 30 28.71 6.19 -1.51
N LEU A 31 29.08 5.02 -2.00
CA LEU A 31 30.37 4.70 -2.59
C LEU A 31 30.24 4.65 -4.12
N SER A 32 31.12 5.35 -4.83
CA SER A 32 31.11 5.23 -6.30
C SER A 32 31.68 3.89 -6.75
N GLU A 33 31.29 3.46 -7.95
CA GLU A 33 31.84 2.24 -8.54
C GLU A 33 33.36 2.28 -8.70
N GLN A 34 33.94 3.46 -8.94
CA GLN A 34 35.39 3.64 -8.97
C GLN A 34 36.02 3.30 -7.61
N PHE A 35 35.44 3.82 -6.53
CA PHE A 35 35.89 3.51 -5.17
C PHE A 35 35.84 2.00 -4.92
N ILE A 36 34.75 1.34 -5.31
CA ILE A 36 34.55 -0.10 -5.10
C ILE A 36 35.59 -0.90 -5.90
N ARG A 37 35.91 -0.51 -7.14
CA ARG A 37 36.96 -1.14 -7.97
C ARG A 37 38.32 -1.08 -7.28
N GLU A 38 38.70 0.09 -6.75
CA GLU A 38 39.98 0.32 -6.06
C GLU A 38 40.08 -0.44 -4.73
N THR A 39 38.94 -0.78 -4.11
CA THR A 39 38.87 -1.37 -2.78
C THR A 39 38.23 -2.76 -2.74
N ARG A 40 38.16 -3.43 -3.89
CA ARG A 40 37.46 -4.72 -4.11
C ARG A 40 37.82 -5.82 -3.10
N ASP A 41 39.04 -5.85 -2.60
CA ASP A 41 39.50 -6.88 -1.65
C ASP A 41 39.21 -6.53 -0.18
N GLN A 42 38.71 -5.32 0.10
CA GLN A 42 38.41 -4.84 1.45
C GLN A 42 36.91 -4.66 1.71
N VAL A 43 36.15 -4.25 0.69
CA VAL A 43 34.70 -4.02 0.79
C VAL A 43 33.94 -5.32 1.09
N HIS A 44 32.78 -5.17 1.71
CA HIS A 44 31.89 -6.29 2.00
C HIS A 44 30.86 -6.43 0.87
N TRP A 45 31.11 -7.33 -0.09
CA TRP A 45 30.34 -7.44 -1.33
C TRP A 45 28.84 -7.67 -1.15
N LYS A 46 28.41 -8.37 -0.09
CA LYS A 46 26.98 -8.49 0.24
C LYS A 46 26.33 -7.14 0.53
N LEU A 47 27.01 -6.28 1.30
CA LEU A 47 26.52 -4.94 1.63
C LEU A 47 26.58 -4.04 0.40
N ILE A 48 27.62 -4.18 -0.42
CA ILE A 48 27.68 -3.51 -1.73
C ILE A 48 26.47 -3.87 -2.60
N SER A 49 26.12 -5.17 -2.67
CA SER A 49 25.00 -5.66 -3.48
C SER A 49 23.63 -5.15 -3.02
N GLU A 50 23.50 -4.83 -1.73
CA GLU A 50 22.23 -4.47 -1.09
C GLU A 50 22.02 -2.96 -0.99
N TYR A 51 23.07 -2.21 -0.65
CA TYR A 51 22.95 -0.80 -0.24
C TYR A 51 23.51 0.21 -1.23
N GLN A 52 24.33 -0.22 -2.19
CA GLN A 52 24.93 0.69 -3.18
C GLN A 52 24.13 0.67 -4.48
N ASP A 53 24.06 1.81 -5.16
CA ASP A 53 23.50 1.91 -6.50
C ASP A 53 24.53 1.42 -7.53
N LEU A 54 24.31 0.23 -8.10
CA LEU A 54 25.21 -0.38 -9.06
C LEU A 54 24.62 -0.32 -10.48
N SER A 55 25.42 0.16 -11.43
CA SER A 55 25.06 0.11 -12.86
C SER A 55 25.08 -1.32 -13.38
N GLU A 56 24.29 -1.59 -14.42
CA GLU A 56 24.31 -2.91 -15.05
C GLU A 56 25.69 -3.30 -15.61
N GLU A 57 26.48 -2.33 -16.08
CA GLU A 57 27.85 -2.59 -16.56
C GLU A 57 28.75 -3.08 -15.43
N PHE A 58 28.64 -2.45 -14.26
CA PHE A 58 29.36 -2.89 -13.07
C PHE A 58 28.91 -4.27 -12.61
N ILE A 59 27.61 -4.51 -12.56
CA ILE A 59 27.06 -5.80 -12.15
C ILE A 59 27.53 -6.91 -13.10
N ARG A 60 27.57 -6.67 -14.43
CA ARG A 60 28.12 -7.64 -15.39
C ARG A 60 29.58 -7.95 -15.11
N GLN A 61 30.39 -6.93 -14.84
CA GLN A 61 31.81 -7.10 -14.59
C GLN A 61 32.13 -7.81 -13.27
N TYR A 62 31.32 -7.58 -12.24
CA TYR A 62 31.53 -8.12 -10.89
C TYR A 62 30.50 -9.19 -10.49
N SER A 63 29.84 -9.81 -11.47
CA SER A 63 28.78 -10.82 -11.28
C SER A 63 29.17 -11.93 -10.30
N GLY A 64 30.42 -12.39 -10.37
CA GLY A 64 30.95 -13.44 -9.49
C GLY A 64 31.24 -13.02 -8.05
N TYR A 65 31.20 -11.73 -7.72
CA TYR A 65 31.40 -11.21 -6.36
C TYR A 65 30.08 -10.91 -5.64
N LEU A 66 29.04 -10.61 -6.41
CA LEU A 66 27.79 -10.06 -5.91
C LEU A 66 26.86 -11.13 -5.33
N PHE A 67 25.99 -10.68 -4.44
CA PHE A 67 24.93 -11.49 -3.83
C PHE A 67 23.65 -11.30 -4.62
N TRP A 68 23.32 -12.28 -5.46
CA TRP A 68 22.28 -12.11 -6.48
C TRP A 68 20.86 -11.99 -5.95
N ASP A 69 20.55 -12.57 -4.79
CA ASP A 69 19.28 -12.32 -4.12
C ASP A 69 19.15 -10.84 -3.72
N LYS A 70 20.25 -10.23 -3.25
CA LYS A 70 20.33 -8.80 -2.98
C LYS A 70 20.26 -7.96 -4.25
N VAL A 71 21.00 -8.34 -5.29
CA VAL A 71 20.97 -7.63 -6.58
C VAL A 71 19.56 -7.61 -7.15
N THR A 72 18.90 -8.78 -7.21
CA THR A 72 17.56 -8.91 -7.81
C THR A 72 16.51 -8.13 -7.02
N ALA A 73 16.59 -8.14 -5.69
CA ALA A 73 15.66 -7.42 -4.82
C ALA A 73 15.86 -5.89 -4.86
N HIS A 74 17.11 -5.41 -4.82
CA HIS A 74 17.39 -4.01 -4.51
C HIS A 74 17.87 -3.17 -5.71
N GLN A 75 18.51 -3.77 -6.71
CA GLN A 75 19.12 -3.01 -7.80
C GLN A 75 18.09 -2.63 -8.88
N LYS A 76 18.25 -1.43 -9.44
CA LYS A 76 17.44 -0.92 -10.55
C LYS A 76 18.04 -1.38 -11.87
N VAL A 77 17.54 -2.50 -12.38
CA VAL A 77 17.99 -3.12 -13.64
C VAL A 77 16.89 -3.07 -14.69
N SER A 78 17.25 -3.18 -15.97
CA SER A 78 16.30 -3.23 -17.08
C SER A 78 15.71 -4.63 -17.28
N GLU A 79 14.58 -4.71 -17.98
CA GLU A 79 13.97 -5.99 -18.37
C GLU A 79 14.94 -6.87 -19.19
N ARG A 80 15.74 -6.26 -20.07
CA ARG A 80 16.75 -6.98 -20.87
C ARG A 80 17.81 -7.60 -19.97
N PHE A 81 18.25 -6.88 -18.94
CA PHE A 81 19.18 -7.41 -17.95
C PHE A 81 18.57 -8.57 -17.17
N ILE A 82 17.29 -8.44 -16.76
CA ILE A 82 16.58 -9.53 -16.08
C ILE A 82 16.56 -10.79 -16.96
N GLU A 83 16.27 -10.67 -18.26
CA GLU A 83 16.32 -11.81 -19.19
C GLU A 83 17.73 -12.39 -19.33
N GLU A 84 18.75 -11.54 -19.42
CA GLU A 84 20.15 -11.95 -19.55
C GLU A 84 20.62 -12.77 -18.33
N PHE A 85 20.15 -12.45 -17.14
CA PHE A 85 20.59 -13.03 -15.86
C PHE A 85 19.61 -14.07 -15.27
N ALA A 86 18.60 -14.48 -16.02
CA ALA A 86 17.62 -15.50 -15.62
C ALA A 86 18.15 -16.96 -15.76
N SER A 87 19.44 -17.21 -15.53
CA SER A 87 20.03 -18.55 -15.59
C SER A 87 21.14 -18.77 -14.56
N ALA A 88 21.27 -20.02 -14.09
CA ALA A 88 22.26 -20.41 -13.09
C ALA A 88 23.72 -20.20 -13.53
N GLU A 89 23.99 -20.29 -14.84
CA GLU A 89 25.32 -20.08 -15.42
C GLU A 89 25.83 -18.66 -15.16
N LYS A 90 24.92 -17.69 -15.03
CA LYS A 90 25.26 -16.29 -14.79
C LYS A 90 25.59 -15.98 -13.32
N TRP A 91 25.28 -16.91 -12.42
CA TRP A 91 25.38 -16.76 -10.97
C TRP A 91 26.61 -17.47 -10.38
N GLN A 92 27.54 -17.90 -11.24
CA GLN A 92 28.72 -18.64 -10.81
C GLN A 92 29.77 -17.70 -10.18
N PRO A 93 30.40 -18.08 -9.06
CA PRO A 93 31.55 -17.35 -8.52
C PRO A 93 32.69 -17.28 -9.53
N ALA A 94 33.31 -16.11 -9.65
CA ALA A 94 34.55 -15.96 -10.40
C ALA A 94 35.75 -16.47 -9.58
N GLU A 95 35.87 -17.79 -9.40
CA GLU A 95 36.84 -18.43 -8.49
C GLU A 95 38.29 -18.00 -8.72
N GLU A 96 38.68 -17.76 -9.97
CA GLU A 96 40.06 -17.43 -10.36
C GLU A 96 40.53 -16.03 -9.92
N TYR A 97 39.62 -15.13 -9.54
CA TYR A 97 39.93 -13.72 -9.27
C TYR A 97 39.55 -13.24 -7.87
N GLN A 98 39.11 -14.14 -6.99
CA GLN A 98 38.58 -13.78 -5.68
C GLN A 98 39.55 -14.03 -4.52
N SER A 99 39.51 -13.12 -3.55
CA SER A 99 40.19 -13.36 -2.28
C SER A 99 39.58 -14.57 -1.57
N LYS A 100 40.40 -15.35 -0.86
CA LYS A 100 39.92 -16.49 -0.04
C LYS A 100 38.85 -16.09 0.98
N ARG A 101 38.88 -14.83 1.43
CA ARG A 101 37.86 -14.27 2.33
C ARG A 101 36.51 -14.18 1.62
N GLN A 102 36.49 -13.62 0.41
CA GLN A 102 35.26 -13.46 -0.36
C GLN A 102 34.65 -14.81 -0.73
N LEU A 103 35.45 -15.78 -1.20
CA LEU A 103 34.96 -17.12 -1.51
C LEU A 103 34.27 -17.77 -0.30
N LYS A 104 34.90 -17.72 0.87
CA LYS A 104 34.29 -18.21 2.12
C LYS A 104 32.99 -17.49 2.49
N THR A 105 32.90 -16.19 2.24
CA THR A 105 31.68 -15.43 2.50
C THR A 105 30.57 -15.82 1.52
N LEU A 106 30.87 -16.03 0.23
CA LEU A 106 29.91 -16.56 -0.75
C LEU A 106 29.47 -17.98 -0.42
N GLU A 107 30.38 -18.88 -0.05
CA GLU A 107 30.05 -20.25 0.36
C GLU A 107 29.12 -20.27 1.58
N LYS A 108 29.35 -19.36 2.54
CA LYS A 108 28.58 -19.32 3.80
C LYS A 108 27.23 -18.62 3.65
N GLU A 109 27.19 -17.53 2.89
CA GLU A 109 26.03 -16.62 2.88
C GLU A 109 25.35 -16.52 1.52
N GLY A 110 26.01 -16.94 0.45
CA GLY A 110 25.47 -16.93 -0.90
C GLY A 110 24.34 -17.94 -1.04
N LYS A 111 23.39 -17.64 -1.91
CA LYS A 111 22.32 -18.55 -2.28
C LYS A 111 22.56 -19.05 -3.70
N PRO A 112 22.35 -20.35 -3.97
CA PRO A 112 22.35 -20.83 -5.35
C PRO A 112 21.21 -20.18 -6.13
N PHE A 113 21.33 -20.15 -7.46
CA PHE A 113 20.24 -19.72 -8.31
C PHE A 113 19.01 -20.63 -8.12
N ASP A 114 17.92 -20.02 -7.69
CA ASP A 114 16.59 -20.64 -7.67
C ASP A 114 15.72 -19.84 -8.64
N ALA A 115 15.33 -20.48 -9.75
CA ALA A 115 14.54 -19.82 -10.79
C ALA A 115 13.19 -19.33 -10.25
N LYS A 116 12.54 -20.09 -9.37
CA LYS A 116 11.23 -19.72 -8.80
C LYS A 116 11.36 -18.49 -7.93
N GLU A 117 12.37 -18.47 -7.06
CA GLU A 117 12.64 -17.32 -6.19
C GLU A 117 13.07 -16.09 -7.00
N TYR A 118 13.90 -16.29 -8.03
CA TYR A 118 14.31 -15.22 -8.93
C TYR A 118 13.10 -14.54 -9.59
N TRP A 119 12.22 -15.33 -10.22
CA TRP A 119 11.05 -14.77 -10.88
C TRP A 119 10.01 -14.21 -9.90
N ARG A 120 9.94 -14.74 -8.67
CA ARG A 120 9.15 -14.13 -7.59
C ARG A 120 9.68 -12.73 -7.27
N LEU A 121 10.98 -12.59 -7.01
CA LEU A 121 11.61 -11.29 -6.72
C LEU A 121 11.46 -10.31 -7.89
N VAL A 122 11.60 -10.78 -9.13
CA VAL A 122 11.36 -9.98 -10.34
C VAL A 122 9.93 -9.43 -10.38
N SER A 123 8.94 -10.25 -9.99
CA SER A 123 7.53 -9.86 -9.98
C SER A 123 7.23 -8.72 -8.99
N GLU A 124 8.04 -8.60 -7.94
CA GLU A 124 7.92 -7.59 -6.89
C GLU A 124 8.60 -6.26 -7.24
N LYS A 125 9.34 -6.18 -8.36
CA LYS A 125 10.11 -4.98 -8.72
C LYS A 125 9.21 -3.83 -9.15
N THR A 126 9.06 -2.84 -8.28
CA THR A 126 8.31 -1.59 -8.56
C THR A 126 9.13 -0.52 -9.28
N GLU A 127 10.46 -0.65 -9.25
CA GLU A 127 11.41 0.25 -9.92
C GLU A 127 12.43 -0.54 -10.73
N LEU A 128 12.58 -0.15 -12.00
CA LEU A 128 13.59 -0.66 -12.93
C LEU A 128 14.46 0.51 -13.41
N ALA A 129 15.56 0.20 -14.09
CA ALA A 129 16.52 1.21 -14.56
C ALA A 129 15.86 2.35 -15.38
N ASN A 130 14.85 2.02 -16.19
CA ASN A 130 14.22 2.95 -17.13
C ASN A 130 12.68 2.97 -17.05
N SER A 131 12.08 2.36 -16.02
CA SER A 131 10.61 2.25 -15.91
C SER A 131 10.14 2.10 -14.45
N LYS A 132 8.87 2.45 -14.22
CA LYS A 132 8.17 2.25 -12.93
C LYS A 132 7.49 0.88 -12.91
N GLY A 133 8.27 -0.18 -12.91
CA GLY A 133 7.80 -1.56 -12.91
C GLY A 133 7.90 -2.25 -14.27
N LEU A 134 7.39 -3.48 -14.31
CA LEU A 134 7.42 -4.36 -15.48
C LEU A 134 6.39 -3.91 -16.52
N SER A 135 6.79 -3.91 -17.79
CA SER A 135 5.90 -3.62 -18.90
C SER A 135 4.88 -4.76 -19.10
N PRO A 136 3.66 -4.45 -19.57
CA PRO A 136 2.68 -5.49 -19.90
C PRO A 136 3.24 -6.53 -20.89
N ALA A 137 4.03 -6.09 -21.87
CA ALA A 137 4.62 -6.99 -22.87
C ALA A 137 5.63 -7.98 -22.24
N PHE A 138 6.42 -7.52 -21.27
CA PHE A 138 7.31 -8.37 -20.51
C PHE A 138 6.54 -9.37 -19.64
N ILE A 139 5.50 -8.90 -18.94
CA ILE A 139 4.65 -9.78 -18.11
C ILE A 139 4.02 -10.88 -18.96
N GLU A 140 3.49 -10.53 -20.15
CA GLU A 140 2.93 -11.52 -21.06
C GLU A 140 3.96 -12.53 -21.57
N LYS A 141 5.15 -12.04 -21.93
CA LYS A 141 6.24 -12.89 -22.45
C LYS A 141 6.69 -13.94 -21.44
N HIS A 142 6.65 -13.63 -20.14
CA HIS A 142 7.11 -14.50 -19.06
C HIS A 142 5.98 -14.88 -18.07
N ALA A 143 4.74 -14.91 -18.55
CA ALA A 143 3.55 -15.16 -17.74
C ALA A 143 3.58 -16.51 -17.01
N ASP A 144 4.30 -17.49 -17.54
CA ASP A 144 4.48 -18.83 -16.97
C ASP A 144 5.49 -18.88 -15.81
N LYS A 145 6.35 -17.85 -15.70
CA LYS A 145 7.45 -17.80 -14.72
C LYS A 145 7.16 -16.84 -13.58
N LEU A 146 6.50 -15.72 -13.88
CA LEU A 146 6.23 -14.66 -12.91
C LEU A 146 5.20 -15.11 -11.86
N SER A 147 5.34 -14.57 -10.66
CA SER A 147 4.42 -14.78 -9.55
C SER A 147 3.23 -13.83 -9.68
N TRP A 148 2.10 -14.35 -10.16
CA TRP A 148 0.87 -13.55 -10.32
C TRP A 148 0.31 -12.94 -9.02
N PRO A 149 0.36 -13.61 -7.86
CA PRO A 149 0.02 -12.97 -6.59
C PRO A 149 0.91 -11.75 -6.31
N ALA A 150 2.23 -11.87 -6.52
CA ALA A 150 3.14 -10.75 -6.34
C ALA A 150 2.91 -9.63 -7.37
N LEU A 151 2.68 -9.98 -8.64
CA LEU A 151 2.33 -9.01 -9.68
C LEU A 151 1.06 -8.22 -9.31
N SER A 152 0.04 -8.90 -8.76
CA SER A 152 -1.24 -8.29 -8.39
C SER A 152 -1.10 -7.25 -7.27
N VAL A 153 -0.10 -7.42 -6.40
CA VAL A 153 0.19 -6.52 -5.28
C VAL A 153 1.13 -5.38 -5.69
N HIS A 154 2.19 -5.68 -6.44
CA HIS A 154 3.30 -4.77 -6.65
C HIS A 154 3.29 -4.05 -8.00
N GLN A 155 2.63 -4.61 -9.03
CA GLN A 155 2.58 -4.00 -10.36
C GLN A 155 1.25 -3.28 -10.61
N GLN A 156 1.30 -2.29 -11.49
CA GLN A 156 0.10 -1.68 -12.06
C GLN A 156 -0.36 -2.51 -13.25
N LEU A 157 -1.35 -3.37 -13.04
CA LEU A 157 -1.82 -4.33 -14.04
C LEU A 157 -2.96 -3.72 -14.87
N PRO A 158 -2.80 -3.53 -16.19
CA PRO A 158 -3.90 -3.07 -17.03
C PRO A 158 -5.06 -4.08 -17.03
N MET A 159 -6.30 -3.61 -16.97
CA MET A 159 -7.50 -4.47 -17.02
C MET A 159 -7.48 -5.54 -18.13
N PRO A 160 -7.04 -5.27 -19.39
CA PRO A 160 -6.93 -6.31 -20.43
C PRO A 160 -5.93 -7.43 -20.11
N LEU A 161 -4.89 -7.14 -19.33
CA LEU A 161 -3.94 -8.15 -18.87
C LEU A 161 -4.57 -9.01 -17.77
N ILE A 162 -5.23 -8.37 -16.80
CA ILE A 162 -6.00 -9.07 -15.75
C ILE A 162 -7.05 -10.00 -16.38
N ASP A 163 -7.77 -9.51 -17.39
CA ASP A 163 -8.81 -10.26 -18.10
C ASP A 163 -8.28 -11.55 -18.75
N ARG A 164 -7.12 -11.46 -19.42
CA ARG A 164 -6.47 -12.62 -20.06
C ARG A 164 -5.92 -13.63 -19.06
N HIS A 165 -5.58 -13.17 -17.85
CA HIS A 165 -4.97 -13.98 -16.79
C HIS A 165 -5.85 -14.10 -15.55
N GLN A 166 -7.18 -14.04 -15.71
CA GLN A 166 -8.18 -14.04 -14.63
C GLN A 166 -8.08 -15.23 -13.65
N HIS A 167 -7.45 -16.33 -14.04
CA HIS A 167 -7.28 -17.53 -13.21
C HIS A 167 -5.95 -17.56 -12.45
N GLN A 168 -5.06 -16.59 -12.68
CA GLN A 168 -3.73 -16.53 -12.08
C GLN A 168 -3.59 -15.34 -11.12
N VAL A 169 -4.25 -14.22 -11.42
CA VAL A 169 -4.25 -13.02 -10.57
C VAL A 169 -4.84 -13.31 -9.19
N ASP A 170 -4.34 -12.59 -8.18
CA ASP A 170 -4.98 -12.52 -6.88
C ASP A 170 -6.10 -11.48 -6.93
N TRP A 171 -7.36 -11.95 -6.87
CA TRP A 171 -8.52 -11.08 -7.00
C TRP A 171 -8.74 -10.15 -5.81
N ILE A 172 -8.27 -10.51 -4.62
CA ILE A 172 -8.33 -9.60 -3.46
C ILE A 172 -7.36 -8.45 -3.72
N ALA A 173 -6.12 -8.75 -4.09
CA ALA A 173 -5.13 -7.72 -4.44
C ALA A 173 -5.59 -6.86 -5.63
N VAL A 174 -6.12 -7.49 -6.69
CA VAL A 174 -6.67 -6.78 -7.85
C VAL A 174 -7.78 -5.81 -7.44
N THR A 175 -8.74 -6.28 -6.63
CA THR A 175 -9.88 -5.45 -6.23
C THR A 175 -9.48 -4.31 -5.31
N ARG A 176 -8.43 -4.49 -4.50
CA ARG A 176 -8.02 -3.50 -3.50
C ARG A 176 -6.99 -2.49 -3.98
N LEU A 177 -6.16 -2.87 -4.95
CA LEU A 177 -4.95 -2.12 -5.31
C LEU A 177 -4.93 -1.61 -6.76
N GLN A 178 -5.74 -2.20 -7.65
CA GLN A 178 -5.79 -1.80 -9.07
C GLN A 178 -6.95 -0.84 -9.31
N VAL A 179 -6.86 -0.01 -10.34
CA VAL A 179 -7.95 0.88 -10.74
C VAL A 179 -8.90 0.15 -11.69
N LEU A 180 -10.09 -0.21 -11.22
CA LEU A 180 -11.07 -0.99 -11.97
C LEU A 180 -12.27 -0.13 -12.37
N SER A 181 -12.76 -0.36 -13.59
CA SER A 181 -14.05 0.21 -14.00
C SER A 181 -15.22 -0.62 -13.48
N GLU A 182 -16.36 0.03 -13.20
CA GLU A 182 -17.60 -0.67 -12.83
C GLU A 182 -17.99 -1.78 -13.82
N ARG A 183 -17.78 -1.54 -15.13
CA ARG A 183 -18.05 -2.55 -16.17
C ARG A 183 -17.14 -3.77 -16.03
N PHE A 184 -15.88 -3.56 -15.66
CA PHE A 184 -14.93 -4.64 -15.43
C PHE A 184 -15.31 -5.45 -14.18
N ILE A 185 -15.68 -4.75 -13.10
CA ILE A 185 -16.18 -5.36 -11.86
C ILE A 185 -17.43 -6.22 -12.15
N GLU A 186 -18.38 -5.74 -12.97
CA GLU A 186 -19.58 -6.50 -13.36
C GLU A 186 -19.26 -7.74 -14.19
N LYS A 187 -18.28 -7.63 -15.10
CA LYS A 187 -17.80 -8.76 -15.90
C LYS A 187 -17.25 -9.87 -15.00
N HIS A 188 -16.48 -9.50 -13.98
CA HIS A 188 -15.80 -10.41 -13.05
C HIS A 188 -16.46 -10.49 -11.68
N ARG A 189 -17.78 -10.30 -11.64
CA ARG A 189 -18.56 -10.19 -10.39
C ARG A 189 -18.46 -11.39 -9.45
N GLY A 190 -18.05 -12.56 -9.95
CA GLY A 190 -17.88 -13.77 -9.16
C GLY A 190 -16.48 -13.93 -8.57
N GLN A 191 -15.55 -13.04 -8.89
CA GLN A 191 -14.15 -13.13 -8.51
C GLN A 191 -13.71 -11.94 -7.65
N VAL A 192 -14.22 -10.75 -7.93
CA VAL A 192 -13.91 -9.55 -7.14
C VAL A 192 -14.31 -9.70 -5.67
N GLU A 193 -13.55 -9.04 -4.80
CA GLU A 193 -13.84 -8.95 -3.37
C GLU A 193 -14.87 -7.83 -3.13
N TRP A 194 -16.07 -8.18 -2.65
CA TRP A 194 -17.20 -7.25 -2.56
C TRP A 194 -17.32 -6.51 -1.23
N GLU A 195 -16.85 -7.11 -0.16
CA GLU A 195 -17.16 -6.74 1.21
C GLU A 195 -16.78 -5.29 1.52
N THR A 196 -15.60 -4.88 1.05
CA THR A 196 -15.05 -3.52 1.26
C THR A 196 -14.68 -2.81 -0.04
N ILE A 197 -15.24 -3.23 -1.18
CA ILE A 197 -14.84 -2.71 -2.51
C ILE A 197 -14.91 -1.19 -2.65
N SER A 198 -15.87 -0.55 -1.99
CA SER A 198 -16.03 0.91 -2.03
C SER A 198 -14.90 1.70 -1.37
N PHE A 199 -14.11 1.07 -0.48
CA PHE A 199 -12.92 1.69 0.11
C PHE A 199 -11.74 1.73 -0.86
N HIS A 200 -11.80 0.93 -1.93
CA HIS A 200 -10.69 0.74 -2.84
C HIS A 200 -10.97 1.24 -4.26
N GLN A 201 -12.25 1.34 -4.62
CA GLN A 201 -12.68 1.70 -5.97
C GLN A 201 -13.52 2.97 -5.98
N GLN A 202 -13.36 3.74 -7.06
CA GLN A 202 -14.20 4.91 -7.34
C GLN A 202 -15.52 4.43 -7.96
N LEU A 203 -16.54 4.27 -7.12
CA LEU A 203 -17.84 3.70 -7.50
C LEU A 203 -18.94 4.75 -7.43
N SER A 204 -19.79 4.78 -8.44
CA SER A 204 -20.98 5.62 -8.46
C SER A 204 -22.01 5.15 -7.45
N GLU A 205 -22.84 6.07 -6.96
CA GLU A 205 -23.95 5.75 -6.07
C GLU A 205 -24.92 4.74 -6.70
N ARG A 206 -25.17 4.86 -8.01
CA ARG A 206 -26.03 3.93 -8.76
C ARG A 206 -25.48 2.50 -8.68
N PHE A 207 -24.17 2.35 -8.81
CA PHE A 207 -23.52 1.05 -8.72
C PHE A 207 -23.61 0.46 -7.32
N ILE A 208 -23.28 1.26 -6.30
CA ILE A 208 -23.39 0.82 -4.90
C ILE A 208 -24.85 0.47 -4.57
N ASN A 209 -25.82 1.31 -4.92
CA ASN A 209 -27.24 1.02 -4.72
C ASN A 209 -27.66 -0.34 -5.31
N ARG A 210 -27.14 -0.71 -6.49
CA ARG A 210 -27.43 -2.00 -7.12
C ARG A 210 -26.81 -3.18 -6.37
N HIS A 211 -25.61 -3.02 -5.81
CA HIS A 211 -24.81 -4.14 -5.28
C HIS A 211 -24.58 -4.10 -3.76
N HIS A 212 -25.13 -3.13 -3.04
CA HIS A 212 -24.90 -2.91 -1.61
C HIS A 212 -25.15 -4.15 -0.74
N ALA A 213 -26.04 -5.07 -1.16
CA ALA A 213 -26.29 -6.32 -0.46
C ALA A 213 -25.05 -7.22 -0.33
N LYS A 214 -24.05 -7.07 -1.22
CA LYS A 214 -22.78 -7.81 -1.17
C LYS A 214 -21.68 -7.12 -0.37
N MET A 215 -21.91 -5.86 0.02
CA MET A 215 -20.96 -5.05 0.77
C MET A 215 -21.32 -5.12 2.25
N SER A 216 -20.36 -5.48 3.11
CA SER A 216 -20.56 -5.36 4.56
C SER A 216 -20.42 -3.90 4.99
N PHE A 217 -19.48 -3.18 4.38
CA PHE A 217 -19.19 -1.79 4.71
C PHE A 217 -19.15 -0.93 3.45
N ILE A 218 -19.62 0.32 3.58
CA ILE A 218 -19.60 1.30 2.50
C ILE A 218 -18.75 2.49 2.93
N SER A 219 -17.80 2.89 2.09
CA SER A 219 -16.92 4.03 2.35
C SER A 219 -17.69 5.35 2.23
N ALA A 220 -17.47 6.22 3.22
CA ALA A 220 -17.92 7.60 3.23
C ALA A 220 -16.81 8.59 2.84
N GLU A 221 -15.69 8.15 2.26
CA GLU A 221 -14.59 9.07 1.86
C GLU A 221 -14.92 9.86 0.59
N GLN A 222 -15.67 9.25 -0.34
CA GLN A 222 -16.08 9.92 -1.57
C GLN A 222 -17.32 10.78 -1.31
N PRO A 223 -17.42 12.00 -1.86
CA PRO A 223 -18.62 12.82 -1.71
C PRO A 223 -19.89 12.09 -2.18
N ARG A 224 -20.91 12.05 -1.35
CA ARG A 224 -22.21 11.42 -1.61
C ARG A 224 -23.35 12.43 -1.49
N SER A 225 -24.46 12.11 -2.13
CA SER A 225 -25.74 12.75 -1.91
C SER A 225 -26.31 12.38 -0.54
N GLU A 226 -27.04 13.30 0.07
CA GLU A 226 -27.66 13.08 1.38
C GLU A 226 -28.62 11.87 1.35
N ALA A 227 -29.39 11.71 0.27
CA ALA A 227 -30.27 10.56 0.09
C ALA A 227 -29.52 9.22 0.04
N PHE A 228 -28.28 9.21 -0.49
CA PHE A 228 -27.43 8.04 -0.49
C PHE A 228 -26.90 7.74 0.91
N LEU A 229 -26.41 8.77 1.62
CA LEU A 229 -25.98 8.65 3.01
C LEU A 229 -27.11 8.09 3.88
N TYR A 230 -28.32 8.65 3.79
CA TYR A 230 -29.49 8.14 4.52
C TYR A 230 -29.72 6.65 4.26
N THR A 231 -29.63 6.24 2.99
CA THR A 231 -29.96 4.87 2.56
C THR A 231 -28.97 3.85 3.11
N HIS A 232 -27.69 4.20 3.22
CA HIS A 232 -26.60 3.27 3.54
C HIS A 232 -25.89 3.57 4.86
N LEU A 233 -26.41 4.49 5.67
CA LEU A 233 -25.77 4.92 6.92
C LEU A 233 -25.45 3.76 7.88
N ASP A 234 -26.28 2.72 7.87
CA ASP A 234 -26.08 1.50 8.66
C ASP A 234 -24.75 0.82 8.35
N LYS A 235 -24.32 0.84 7.08
CA LYS A 235 -23.06 0.26 6.59
C LYS A 235 -21.88 1.22 6.59
N MET A 236 -22.09 2.46 7.02
CA MET A 236 -21.05 3.49 7.10
C MET A 236 -20.59 3.68 8.54
N ASP A 237 -19.32 4.05 8.67
CA ASP A 237 -18.76 4.54 9.92
C ASP A 237 -19.19 6.00 10.16
N ALA A 238 -19.64 6.31 11.37
CA ALA A 238 -20.24 7.60 11.70
C ALA A 238 -19.20 8.74 11.70
N ALA A 239 -18.01 8.49 12.24
CA ALA A 239 -16.92 9.46 12.27
C ALA A 239 -16.46 9.80 10.84
N SER A 240 -16.31 8.79 10.00
CA SER A 240 -15.94 8.95 8.59
C SER A 240 -16.96 9.79 7.82
N VAL A 241 -18.26 9.65 8.11
CA VAL A 241 -19.32 10.47 7.49
C VAL A 241 -19.16 11.93 7.88
N ILE A 242 -18.98 12.25 9.16
CA ILE A 242 -18.80 13.63 9.63
C ILE A 242 -17.54 14.27 9.02
N GLU A 243 -16.43 13.53 8.98
CA GLU A 243 -15.14 14.03 8.51
C GLU A 243 -15.15 14.34 7.00
N ASN A 244 -15.80 13.47 6.20
CA ASN A 244 -15.61 13.47 4.74
C ASN A 244 -16.84 13.93 3.96
N GLN A 245 -18.03 14.02 4.58
CA GLN A 245 -19.25 14.42 3.89
C GLN A 245 -19.64 15.86 4.19
N LYS A 246 -20.23 16.51 3.20
CA LYS A 246 -20.87 17.81 3.39
C LYS A 246 -22.29 17.59 3.91
N LEU A 247 -22.49 17.85 5.20
CA LEU A 247 -23.78 17.80 5.86
C LEU A 247 -24.32 19.22 6.07
N ASP A 248 -25.51 19.49 5.54
CA ASP A 248 -26.09 20.84 5.55
C ASP A 248 -26.83 21.16 6.86
N THR A 249 -27.32 20.14 7.56
CA THR A 249 -28.12 20.30 8.78
C THR A 249 -27.36 19.79 10.00
N ILE A 250 -26.77 20.72 10.74
CA ILE A 250 -26.04 20.45 11.99
C ILE A 250 -26.66 21.31 13.09
N LYS A 251 -27.13 20.69 14.17
CA LYS A 251 -27.59 21.36 15.38
C LYS A 251 -26.50 21.30 16.42
N ARG A 252 -26.14 22.44 16.99
CA ARG A 252 -24.99 22.58 17.89
C ARG A 252 -25.48 23.00 19.26
N TYR A 253 -25.18 22.18 20.25
CA TYR A 253 -25.49 22.44 21.65
C TYR A 253 -24.19 22.46 22.46
N GLU A 254 -24.25 22.95 23.71
CA GLU A 254 -23.06 22.97 24.57
C GLU A 254 -22.44 21.56 24.75
N PRO A 255 -23.20 20.49 25.08
CA PRO A 255 -22.59 19.18 25.34
C PRO A 255 -22.34 18.34 24.07
N LEU A 256 -23.01 18.64 22.96
CA LEU A 256 -22.99 17.80 21.76
C LEU A 256 -23.41 18.54 20.48
N ASP A 257 -22.97 18.00 19.35
CA ASP A 257 -23.45 18.32 18.00
C ASP A 257 -24.33 17.16 17.47
N VAL A 258 -25.48 17.49 16.87
CA VAL A 258 -26.37 16.54 16.18
C VAL A 258 -26.32 16.79 14.68
N TYR A 259 -25.88 15.80 13.93
CA TYR A 259 -25.86 15.80 12.49
C TYR A 259 -27.10 15.10 11.95
N VAL A 260 -27.87 15.78 11.09
CA VAL A 260 -29.12 15.27 10.53
C VAL A 260 -28.89 14.88 9.07
N ILE A 261 -29.28 13.66 8.72
CA ILE A 261 -29.21 13.12 7.36
C ILE A 261 -30.64 12.83 6.89
N GLY A 262 -31.12 13.58 5.91
CA GLY A 262 -32.49 13.53 5.43
C GLY A 262 -32.71 12.74 4.13
N LYS A 263 -33.91 12.15 4.00
CA LYS A 263 -34.45 11.63 2.73
C LYS A 263 -35.96 11.84 2.68
N GLY A 264 -36.38 12.94 2.07
CA GLY A 264 -37.78 13.39 2.16
C GLY A 264 -38.09 13.78 3.61
N ASP A 265 -39.18 13.25 4.16
CA ASP A 265 -39.59 13.53 5.55
C ASP A 265 -38.86 12.68 6.60
N ARG A 266 -38.06 11.68 6.16
CA ARG A 266 -37.35 10.78 7.08
C ARG A 266 -35.97 11.30 7.39
N LYS A 267 -35.54 11.11 8.63
CA LYS A 267 -34.24 11.55 9.14
C LYS A 267 -33.49 10.39 9.79
N LYS A 268 -32.17 10.50 9.81
CA LYS A 268 -31.25 9.70 10.62
C LYS A 268 -30.26 10.64 11.28
N TYR A 269 -29.73 10.23 12.41
CA TYR A 269 -28.94 11.12 13.26
C TYR A 269 -27.57 10.52 13.56
N ILE A 270 -26.56 11.39 13.63
CA ILE A 270 -25.26 11.09 14.24
C ILE A 270 -25.07 12.10 15.37
N ILE A 271 -24.73 11.61 16.56
CA ILE A 271 -24.42 12.43 17.73
C ILE A 271 -22.91 12.47 17.90
N GLN A 272 -22.37 13.67 18.14
CA GLN A 272 -20.98 13.90 18.51
C GLN A 272 -20.92 14.64 19.85
N PHE A 273 -20.45 13.99 20.91
CA PHE A 273 -20.26 14.62 22.22
C PHE A 273 -18.96 15.42 22.30
N HIS A 274 -18.98 16.51 23.07
CA HIS A 274 -17.84 17.41 23.27
C HIS A 274 -16.94 17.05 24.47
N GLU A 275 -17.20 15.96 25.20
CA GLU A 275 -16.44 15.61 26.42
C GLU A 275 -14.92 15.52 26.19
N GLU A 276 -14.17 16.39 26.87
CA GLU A 276 -12.71 16.36 26.94
C GLU A 276 -12.24 15.19 27.85
N GLY A 277 -11.46 14.24 27.31
CA GLY A 277 -10.65 13.31 28.11
C GLY A 277 -10.94 11.81 27.98
N LYS A 278 -11.81 11.37 27.06
CA LYS A 278 -11.97 9.95 26.67
C LYS A 278 -11.49 9.74 25.23
N PRO A 279 -11.03 8.53 24.85
CA PRO A 279 -10.58 8.28 23.48
C PRO A 279 -11.72 8.52 22.48
N ASP A 280 -11.44 9.33 21.45
CA ASP A 280 -12.36 9.91 20.45
C ASP A 280 -13.39 8.94 19.83
N LEU A 281 -13.14 7.63 19.89
CA LEU A 281 -13.91 6.58 19.22
C LEU A 281 -15.28 6.28 19.83
N TRP A 282 -15.59 6.75 21.06
CA TRP A 282 -16.91 6.56 21.69
C TRP A 282 -17.79 7.81 21.66
N ASN A 283 -17.26 8.95 21.22
CA ASN A 283 -17.99 10.22 21.25
C ASN A 283 -18.88 10.42 20.02
N ILE A 284 -18.68 9.65 18.96
CA ILE A 284 -19.43 9.74 17.69
C ILE A 284 -20.15 8.43 17.42
N HIS A 285 -21.48 8.45 17.35
CA HIS A 285 -22.28 7.27 17.01
C HIS A 285 -23.57 7.65 16.28
N LYS A 286 -24.11 6.67 15.55
CA LYS A 286 -25.42 6.78 14.90
C LYS A 286 -26.48 6.60 15.99
N ALA A 287 -27.47 7.49 16.02
CA ALA A 287 -28.55 7.44 16.98
C ALA A 287 -29.89 7.21 16.27
N GLU A 288 -30.70 6.33 16.86
CA GLU A 288 -32.12 6.22 16.50
C GLU A 288 -32.91 7.37 17.15
N GLU A 289 -34.16 7.58 16.72
CA GLU A 289 -35.01 8.68 17.20
C GLU A 289 -35.17 8.70 18.73
N VAL A 290 -35.41 7.54 19.34
CA VAL A 290 -35.57 7.39 20.80
C VAL A 290 -34.28 7.74 21.55
N GLU A 291 -33.14 7.24 21.06
CA GLU A 291 -31.84 7.52 21.68
C GLU A 291 -31.49 9.01 21.60
N LEU A 292 -31.78 9.66 20.46
CA LEU A 292 -31.58 11.10 20.33
C LEU A 292 -32.49 11.87 21.30
N PHE A 293 -33.76 11.47 21.44
CA PHE A 293 -34.68 12.10 22.40
C PHE A 293 -34.14 11.99 23.83
N ASP A 294 -33.80 10.78 24.28
CA ASP A 294 -33.27 10.52 25.62
C ASP A 294 -32.01 11.37 25.88
N GLN A 295 -31.08 11.45 24.92
CA GLN A 295 -29.86 12.25 25.06
C GLN A 295 -30.15 13.75 25.15
N LEU A 296 -31.10 14.27 24.39
CA LEU A 296 -31.48 15.69 24.49
C LEU A 296 -32.20 15.97 25.82
N GLU A 297 -33.06 15.07 26.27
CA GLU A 297 -33.77 15.16 27.55
C GLU A 297 -32.82 15.14 28.75
N GLU A 298 -31.89 14.18 28.79
CA GLU A 298 -30.90 14.02 29.86
C GLU A 298 -29.96 15.24 29.98
N ASN A 299 -29.72 15.92 28.87
CA ASN A 299 -28.91 17.16 28.82
C ASN A 299 -29.74 18.44 29.02
N GLY A 300 -31.04 18.33 29.35
CA GLY A 300 -31.91 19.47 29.65
C GLY A 300 -32.30 20.32 28.44
N LEU A 301 -32.25 19.75 27.22
CA LEU A 301 -32.47 20.45 25.95
C LEU A 301 -33.95 20.38 25.47
N TYR A 302 -34.93 20.35 26.39
CA TYR A 302 -36.36 20.22 26.07
C TYR A 302 -36.87 21.26 25.05
N GLU A 303 -36.54 22.54 25.24
CA GLU A 303 -36.95 23.60 24.29
C GLU A 303 -36.34 23.39 22.90
N ALA A 304 -35.12 22.83 22.83
CA ALA A 304 -34.47 22.52 21.56
C ALA A 304 -35.13 21.32 20.86
N ILE A 305 -35.65 20.33 21.60
CA ILE A 305 -36.42 19.21 21.01
C ILE A 305 -37.65 19.77 20.27
N GLU A 306 -38.44 20.62 20.92
CA GLU A 306 -39.64 21.23 20.32
C GLU A 306 -39.32 22.06 19.07
N GLN A 307 -38.21 22.79 19.10
CA GLN A 307 -37.81 23.70 18.02
C GLN A 307 -37.13 23.00 16.85
N ASP A 308 -36.14 22.15 17.13
CA ASP A 308 -35.23 21.60 16.14
C ASP A 308 -35.64 20.21 15.64
N PHE A 309 -36.35 19.45 16.49
CA PHE A 309 -36.74 18.06 16.23
C PHE A 309 -38.20 17.77 16.61
N PRO A 310 -39.18 18.55 16.12
CA PRO A 310 -40.59 18.35 16.47
C PRO A 310 -41.12 16.96 16.08
N GLU A 311 -40.48 16.29 15.12
CA GLU A 311 -40.79 14.90 14.77
C GLU A 311 -40.59 13.90 15.90
N LEU A 312 -39.68 14.16 16.85
CA LEU A 312 -39.39 13.22 17.95
C LEU A 312 -40.54 13.18 18.98
N ILE A 313 -41.23 14.31 19.17
CA ILE A 313 -42.37 14.44 20.09
C ILE A 313 -43.61 13.75 19.52
N LEU A 314 -43.82 13.83 18.21
CA LEU A 314 -44.99 13.23 17.55
C LEU A 314 -44.97 11.69 17.57
N ASN A 315 -43.80 11.09 17.81
CA ASN A 315 -43.61 9.65 17.92
C ASN A 315 -43.68 9.13 19.38
N GLU A 316 -44.10 9.96 20.36
CA GLU A 316 -44.21 9.63 21.80
C GLU A 316 -45.16 8.47 22.18
N ASP A 317 -45.84 7.81 21.21
CA ASP A 317 -46.57 6.56 21.45
C ASP A 317 -45.67 5.37 21.87
N PHE A 318 -44.35 5.59 22.07
CA PHE A 318 -43.39 4.60 22.56
C PHE A 318 -43.20 4.52 24.08
N HIS A 319 -43.98 5.26 24.89
CA HIS A 319 -43.94 5.13 26.35
C HIS A 319 -45.25 4.56 26.95
N PHE A 320 -45.15 3.28 27.33
CA PHE A 320 -46.00 2.40 28.16
C PHE A 320 -47.01 1.46 27.49
#